data_AF-A0A1G6HFW3-F1
#
_entry.id   AF-A0A1G6HFW3-F1
#
_cell.length_a   1.000
_cell.length_b   1.000
_cell.length_c   1.000
_cell.angle_alpha   90.00
_cell.angle_beta   90.00
_cell.angle_gamma   90.00
#
_symmetry.space_group_name_H-M   'P 1'
#
loop_
_entity.id
_entity.type
_entity.pdbx_description
1 polymer ?
#
loop_
_entity_poly.entity_id
_entity_poly.type
_entity_poly.pdbx_seq_one_letter_code
_entity_poly.pdbx_strand_id
1 'polypeptide(L)' 'MATYHSVWDGSEDGWVVLRTTVALGTIFNTVTGRALLIEDNAVYAQVIQRMQAHGRPFLDSIPE' A
#
# COMPACT_ATOMS: atom_id res chain seq x y z
N MET A 1 2.22 -20.44 -0.45
CA MET A 1 2.65 -19.13 0.07
C MET A 1 3.29 -18.38 -1.08
N ALA A 2 2.81 -17.19 -1.39
CA ALA A 2 3.44 -16.34 -2.40
C ALA A 2 4.77 -15.80 -1.84
N THR A 3 5.80 -15.72 -2.68
CA THR A 3 7.11 -15.15 -2.31
C THR A 3 7.21 -13.76 -2.93
N TYR A 4 7.26 -12.72 -2.09
CA TYR A 4 7.40 -11.35 -2.54
C TYR A 4 8.88 -10.96 -2.56
N HIS A 5 9.32 -10.34 -3.65
CA HIS A 5 10.68 -9.78 -3.72
C HIS A 5 10.82 -8.55 -2.80
N SER A 6 9.72 -7.82 -2.60
CA SER A 6 9.66 -6.63 -1.75
C SER A 6 8.22 -6.36 -1.30
N VAL A 7 8.06 -5.95 -0.04
CA VAL A 7 6.83 -5.36 0.50
C VAL A 7 7.16 -3.98 1.05
N TRP A 8 6.13 -3.14 1.28
CA TRP A 8 6.35 -1.84 1.88
C TRP A 8 6.88 -1.97 3.32
N ASP A 9 8.00 -1.30 3.60
CA ASP A 9 8.69 -1.33 4.89
C ASP A 9 8.85 0.07 5.53
N GLY A 10 8.45 1.12 4.81
CA GLY A 10 8.52 2.51 5.23
C GLY A 10 9.78 3.26 4.84
N SER A 11 10.74 2.61 4.17
CA SER A 11 12.01 3.22 3.76
C SER A 11 11.86 4.25 2.63
N GLU A 12 10.91 4.03 1.73
CA GLU A 12 10.62 4.93 0.61
C GLU A 12 9.50 5.92 0.93
N ASP A 13 9.61 7.13 0.36
CA ASP A 13 8.59 8.16 0.43
C ASP A 13 7.57 8.07 -0.73
N GLY A 14 6.47 8.82 -0.60
CA GLY A 14 5.43 8.89 -1.61
C GLY A 14 4.42 7.74 -1.58
N TRP A 15 4.59 6.76 -0.70
CA TRP A 15 3.63 5.67 -0.54
C TRP A 15 2.34 6.10 0.16
N VAL A 16 1.21 5.78 -0.46
CA VAL A 16 -0.15 6.03 0.00
C VAL A 16 -0.99 4.77 -0.16
N VAL A 17 -2.12 4.71 0.53
CA VAL A 17 -3.15 3.69 0.31
C VAL A 17 -4.34 4.35 -0.38
N LEU A 18 -4.66 3.93 -1.60
CA LEU A 18 -5.85 4.35 -2.32
C LEU A 18 -7.03 3.49 -1.84
N ARG A 19 -8.01 4.10 -1.18
CA ARG A 19 -9.23 3.40 -0.76
C ARG A 19 -10.01 2.95 -1.99
N THR A 20 -10.39 1.69 -1.99
CA THR A 20 -11.28 1.12 -3.02
C THR A 20 -12.54 0.63 -2.33
N THR A 21 -13.66 0.61 -3.04
CA THR A 21 -14.94 0.12 -2.51
C THR A 21 -14.95 -1.39 -2.26
N VAL A 22 -13.98 -2.13 -2.79
CA VAL A 22 -13.98 -3.62 -2.87
C VAL A 22 -12.85 -4.28 -2.08
N ALA A 23 -11.87 -3.54 -1.56
CA ALA A 23 -10.73 -4.07 -0.81
C ALA A 23 -10.20 -3.06 0.23
N LEU A 24 -9.24 -3.46 1.07
CA LEU A 24 -8.61 -2.58 2.08
C LEU A 24 -7.85 -1.38 1.46
N GLY A 25 -7.63 -1.40 0.14
CA GLY A 25 -7.04 -0.33 -0.66
C GLY A 25 -5.83 -0.74 -1.49
N THR A 26 -5.49 0.03 -2.51
CA THR A 26 -4.30 -0.21 -3.34
C THR A 26 -3.11 0.56 -2.78
N ILE A 27 -2.00 -0.12 -2.53
CA ILE A 27 -0.77 0.53 -2.09
C ILE A 27 -0.06 1.10 -3.34
N PHE A 28 0.10 2.41 -3.37
CA PHE A 28 0.59 3.15 -4.53
C PHE A 28 1.64 4.18 -4.11
N ASN A 29 2.66 4.38 -4.93
CA ASN A 29 3.68 5.40 -4.74
C ASN A 29 3.42 6.55 -5.72
N THR A 30 3.05 7.73 -5.21
CA THR A 30 2.74 8.90 -6.04
C THR A 30 3.95 9.52 -6.71
N VAL A 31 5.16 9.28 -6.20
CA VAL A 31 6.40 9.83 -6.75
C VAL A 31 6.89 9.00 -7.93
N THR A 32 6.82 7.67 -7.82
CA THR A 32 7.33 6.74 -8.85
C THR A 32 6.25 6.16 -9.76
N GLY A 33 4.97 6.35 -9.42
CA GLY A 33 3.83 5.77 -10.15
C GLY A 33 3.71 4.25 -10.01
N ARG A 34 4.38 3.63 -9.02
CA ARG A 34 4.38 2.18 -8.81
C ARG A 34 3.26 1.74 -7.85
N ALA A 35 2.72 0.55 -8.08
CA ALA A 35 1.80 -0.11 -7.15
C ALA A 35 2.41 -1.42 -6.62
N LEU A 36 2.08 -1.77 -5.38
CA LEU A 36 2.42 -3.08 -4.81
C LEU A 36 1.27 -4.05 -5.00
N LEU A 37 1.56 -5.20 -5.61
CA LEU A 37 0.64 -6.33 -5.70
C LEU A 37 1.01 -7.35 -4.63
N ILE A 38 0.10 -7.55 -3.67
CA ILE A 38 0.24 -8.53 -2.58
C ILE A 38 -1.00 -9.43 -2.63
N GLU A 39 -0.84 -10.66 -3.12
CA GLU A 39 -1.92 -11.64 -3.31
C GLU A 39 -2.29 -12.40 -2.02
N ASP A 40 -1.39 -12.38 -1.04
CA ASP A 40 -1.56 -13.02 0.25
C ASP A 40 -2.28 -12.05 1.19
N ASN A 41 -3.54 -12.37 1.49
CA ASN A 41 -4.42 -11.52 2.29
C ASN A 41 -3.87 -11.21 3.69
N ALA A 42 -3.13 -12.14 4.31
CA ALA A 42 -2.57 -11.92 5.64
C ALA A 42 -1.40 -10.93 5.59
N VAL A 43 -0.51 -11.10 4.61
CA VAL A 43 0.60 -10.17 4.38
C VAL A 43 0.07 -8.79 4.00
N TYR A 44 -0.91 -8.74 3.10
CA TYR A 44 -1.54 -7.51 2.66
C TYR A 44 -2.17 -6.74 3.83
N ALA A 45 -2.96 -7.41 4.68
CA ALA A 45 -3.56 -6.78 5.87
C ALA A 45 -2.49 -6.24 6.83
N GLN A 46 -1.39 -6.97 7.06
CA GLN A 46 -0.28 -6.51 7.90
C GLN A 46 0.39 -5.26 7.32
N VAL A 47 0.61 -5.21 6.02
CA VAL A 47 1.23 -4.05 5.35
C VAL A 47 0.33 -2.82 5.46
N ILE A 48 -0.98 -2.97 5.21
CA ILE A 48 -1.95 -1.87 5.34
C ILE A 48 -1.97 -1.33 6.79
N GLN A 49 -2.04 -2.22 7.78
CA GLN A 49 -2.03 -1.83 9.19
C GLN A 49 -0.73 -1.10 9.55
N ARG A 50 0.42 -1.55 9.04
CA ARG A 50 1.70 -0.89 9.26
C ARG A 50 1.75 0.50 8.62
N MET A 51 1.25 0.65 7.39
CA MET A 51 1.15 1.97 6.74
C MET A 51 0.30 2.94 7.56
N GLN A 52 -0.84 2.48 8.08
CA GLN A 52 -1.69 3.26 8.96
C GLN A 52 -0.98 3.65 10.26
N ALA A 53 -0.28 2.72 10.91
CA ALA A 53 0.47 2.99 12.14
C ALA A 53 1.61 4.00 11.95
N HIS A 54 2.21 4.02 10.75
CA HIS A 54 3.22 5.00 10.35
C HIS A 54 2.62 6.32 9.82
N GLY A 55 1.30 6.49 9.86
CA GLY A 55 0.63 7.72 9.42
C GLY A 55 0.68 7.97 7.92
N ARG A 56 0.87 6.93 7.09
CA ARG A 56 0.83 7.10 5.63
C ARG A 56 -0.59 7.48 5.17
N PRO A 57 -0.73 8.36 4.16
CA PRO A 57 -2.04 8.84 3.75
C PRO A 57 -2.93 7.73 3.18
N PHE A 58 -4.23 7.80 3.51
CA PHE A 58 -5.27 7.00 2.87
C PHE A 58 -6.14 7.95 2.04
N LEU A 59 -6.06 7.83 0.72
CA LEU A 59 -6.69 8.74 -0.24
C LEU A 59 -7.85 8.07 -0.96
N ASP A 60 -8.87 8.84 -1.32
CA ASP A 60 -10.01 8.34 -2.12
C ASP A 60 -9.75 8.43 -3.63
N SER A 61 -8.74 9.19 -4.04
CA SER A 61 -8.29 9.34 -5.42
C SER A 61 -6.79 9.59 -5.49
N ILE A 62 -6.20 9.35 -6.67
CA ILE A 62 -4.82 9.73 -6.95
C ILE A 62 -4.78 11.27 -7.08
N PRO A 63 -3.85 11.96 -6.39
CA PRO A 63 -3.68 13.40 -6.55
C PRO A 63 -3.13 13.74 -7.94
N GLU A 64 -3.60 14.85 -8.51
CA GLU A 64 -3.15 15.40 -9.81
C GLU A 64 -1.70 15.88 -9.79
#